data_AF-A0A351ZZG9-F1
#
_entry.id   AF-A0A351ZZG9-F1
#
_cell.length_a   1.000
_cell.length_b   1.000
_cell.length_c   1.000
_cell.angle_alpha   90.00
_cell.angle_beta   90.00
_cell.angle_gamma   90.00
#
_symmetry.space_group_name_H-M   'P 1'
#
loop_
_entity.id
_entity.type
_entity.pdbx_description
1 polymer ?
#
loop_
_entity_poly.entity_id
_entity_poly.type
_entity_poly.pdbx_seq_one_letter_code
_entity_poly.pdbx_strand_id
1 'polypeptide(L)'
;AQQGALRLQFQPTFNGQRVAFDSTTYQTTSGARITFSMLKFYVSGITIHGMDSSSISTSDHVLVDVTEPHEVDVPGAPWGRGRAVSFTIGVDSIVNEQGPREGALDPRNGMYWTWATGYIFLKLEGTLEAPGVARRVYEIHVGGYKAPYRNTFSVTLPVEGRSWREPLIVDVALDRFFDAEPAFDITKRPSVTDAR
;
A
#
# COMPACT_ATOMS: atom_id res chain seq x y z
N ALA A 1 3.66 -33.19 -7.01
CA ALA A 1 4.43 -31.96 -6.78
C ALA A 1 3.52 -30.97 -6.09
N GLN A 2 3.93 -30.45 -4.91
CA GLN A 2 3.08 -29.58 -4.12
C GLN A 2 2.85 -28.26 -4.83
N GLN A 3 1.62 -27.79 -4.70
CA GLN A 3 0.98 -26.90 -5.63
C GLN A 3 1.15 -25.40 -5.22
N GLY A 4 2.27 -24.75 -5.58
CA GLY A 4 2.66 -23.38 -5.25
C GLY A 4 1.68 -22.28 -5.71
N ALA A 5 1.46 -21.30 -4.84
CA ALA A 5 0.54 -20.20 -5.02
C ALA A 5 1.25 -18.96 -5.60
N LEU A 6 0.49 -18.11 -6.31
CA LEU A 6 0.95 -16.77 -6.63
C LEU A 6 1.17 -16.00 -5.32
N ARG A 7 2.35 -15.40 -5.17
CA ARG A 7 2.70 -14.56 -4.02
C ARG A 7 2.99 -13.15 -4.50
N LEU A 8 2.47 -12.15 -3.81
CA LEU A 8 2.81 -10.74 -4.05
C LEU A 8 3.81 -10.30 -2.98
N GLN A 9 4.89 -9.64 -3.40
CA GLN A 9 5.83 -9.01 -2.47
C GLN A 9 5.91 -7.52 -2.78
N PHE A 10 5.50 -6.70 -1.82
CA PHE A 10 5.53 -5.25 -1.97
C PHE A 10 6.91 -4.73 -1.61
N GLN A 11 7.51 -3.96 -2.52
CA GLN A 11 8.85 -3.40 -2.35
C GLN A 11 8.79 -1.88 -2.42
N PRO A 12 8.96 -1.15 -1.32
CA PRO A 12 9.04 0.30 -1.36
C PRO A 12 10.31 0.72 -2.10
N THR A 13 10.14 1.62 -3.06
CA THR A 13 11.23 2.21 -3.84
C THR A 13 11.13 3.73 -3.81
N PHE A 14 12.28 4.38 -3.97
CA PHE A 14 12.37 5.82 -4.13
C PHE A 14 13.41 6.10 -5.21
N ASN A 15 13.01 6.79 -6.29
CA ASN A 15 13.86 6.99 -7.48
C ASN A 15 14.45 5.67 -8.02
N GLY A 16 13.65 4.60 -7.98
CA GLY A 16 14.05 3.26 -8.43
C GLY A 16 14.98 2.48 -7.50
N GLN A 17 15.37 3.04 -6.36
CA GLN A 17 16.16 2.34 -5.34
C GLN A 17 15.27 1.82 -4.22
N ARG A 18 15.56 0.62 -3.71
CA ARG A 18 14.82 0.07 -2.56
C ARG A 18 14.97 0.98 -1.34
N VAL A 19 13.86 1.22 -0.66
CA VAL A 19 13.84 2.03 0.57
C VAL A 19 14.48 1.25 1.72
N ALA A 20 15.38 1.92 2.43
CA ALA A 20 15.99 1.47 3.67
C ALA A 20 15.45 2.35 4.81
N PHE A 21 14.52 1.79 5.57
CA PHE A 21 13.87 2.46 6.69
C PHE A 21 14.91 2.87 7.76
N ASP A 22 14.66 4.01 8.40
CA ASP A 22 15.42 4.62 9.51
C ASP A 22 16.91 4.93 9.28
N SER A 23 17.48 4.51 8.15
CA SER A 23 18.94 4.53 7.92
C SER A 23 19.36 5.38 6.73
N THR A 24 18.45 5.64 5.78
CA THR A 24 18.77 6.37 4.54
C THR A 24 17.94 7.64 4.41
N THR A 25 18.60 8.70 3.93
CA THR A 25 17.92 9.95 3.53
C THR A 25 17.84 10.01 2.01
N TYR A 26 16.64 10.28 1.51
CA TYR A 26 16.32 10.45 0.10
C TYR A 26 16.11 11.93 -0.21
N GLN A 27 16.25 12.31 -1.47
CA GLN A 27 16.07 13.69 -1.91
C GLN A 27 14.96 13.77 -2.96
N THR A 28 13.97 14.61 -2.71
CA THR A 28 12.87 14.91 -3.66
C THR A 28 13.36 15.86 -4.75
N THR A 29 12.59 15.98 -5.83
CA THR A 29 12.84 16.96 -6.90
C THR A 29 12.78 18.41 -6.42
N SER A 30 12.01 18.68 -5.37
CA SER A 30 11.94 20.00 -4.70
C SER A 30 13.14 20.31 -3.82
N GLY A 31 14.09 19.38 -3.66
CA GLY A 31 15.28 19.54 -2.83
C GLY A 31 15.07 19.22 -1.34
N ALA A 32 13.89 18.70 -0.97
CA ALA A 32 13.64 18.24 0.38
C ALA A 32 14.36 16.91 0.64
N ARG A 33 14.87 16.76 1.86
CA ARG A 33 15.49 15.55 2.39
C ARG A 33 14.48 14.80 3.24
N ILE A 34 14.21 13.54 2.89
CA ILE A 34 13.22 12.72 3.58
C ILE A 34 13.80 11.39 4.05
N THR A 35 13.35 10.91 5.19
CA THR A 35 13.53 9.52 5.65
C THR A 35 12.19 8.83 5.70
N PHE A 36 12.20 7.50 5.78
CA PHE A 36 11.00 6.69 5.99
C PHE A 36 11.19 5.86 7.25
N SER A 37 10.20 5.87 8.15
CA SER A 37 10.17 5.04 9.36
C SER A 37 9.02 4.04 9.37
N MET A 38 7.98 4.28 8.56
CA MET A 38 6.80 3.42 8.49
C MET A 38 6.20 3.45 7.10
N LEU A 39 5.81 2.29 6.58
CA LEU A 39 4.85 2.18 5.49
C LEU A 39 3.95 0.96 5.71
N LYS A 40 2.68 1.23 5.99
CA LYS A 40 1.63 0.22 6.15
C LYS A 40 0.45 0.53 5.26
N PHE A 41 -0.17 -0.48 4.67
CA PHE A 41 -1.41 -0.31 3.92
C PHE A 41 -2.23 -1.59 3.87
N TYR A 42 -3.53 -1.44 3.66
CA TYR A 42 -4.41 -2.57 3.41
C TYR A 42 -4.42 -2.95 1.93
N VAL A 43 -4.41 -4.25 1.65
CA VAL A 43 -4.73 -4.83 0.35
C VAL A 43 -6.03 -5.61 0.49
N SER A 44 -6.97 -5.39 -0.41
CA SER A 44 -8.27 -6.06 -0.43
C SER A 44 -8.70 -6.41 -1.86
N GLY A 45 -9.71 -7.27 -1.99
CA GLY A 45 -10.35 -7.58 -3.28
C GLY A 45 -9.39 -8.22 -4.29
N ILE A 46 -8.43 -9.03 -3.82
CA ILE A 46 -7.44 -9.65 -4.71
C ILE A 46 -8.16 -10.62 -5.64
N THR A 47 -7.96 -10.45 -6.95
CA THR A 47 -8.59 -11.23 -8.01
C THR A 47 -7.55 -11.71 -9.01
N ILE A 48 -7.49 -13.01 -9.26
CA ILE A 48 -6.76 -13.58 -10.40
C ILE A 48 -7.71 -13.66 -11.59
N HIS A 49 -7.28 -13.15 -12.73
CA HIS A 49 -7.98 -13.25 -14.00
C HIS A 49 -7.35 -14.37 -14.84
N GLY A 50 -8.13 -15.38 -15.20
CA GLY A 50 -7.72 -16.50 -16.04
C GLY A 50 -7.56 -16.13 -17.52
N MET A 51 -6.93 -17.02 -18.27
CA MET A 51 -6.77 -16.91 -19.73
C MET A 51 -8.09 -17.15 -20.49
N ASP A 52 -9.01 -17.90 -19.90
CA ASP A 52 -10.33 -18.26 -20.43
C ASP A 52 -11.42 -17.26 -20.02
N SER A 53 -11.04 -16.06 -19.59
CA SER A 53 -11.92 -15.03 -19.02
C SER A 53 -12.56 -15.38 -17.68
N SER A 54 -12.23 -16.52 -17.05
CA SER A 54 -12.61 -16.80 -15.66
C SER A 54 -11.92 -15.83 -14.69
N SER A 55 -12.48 -15.65 -13.49
CA SER A 55 -11.85 -14.88 -12.43
C SER A 55 -12.10 -15.52 -11.08
N ILE A 56 -11.11 -15.47 -10.21
CA ILE A 56 -11.14 -16.02 -8.85
C ILE A 56 -10.76 -14.90 -7.91
N SER A 57 -11.68 -14.51 -7.03
CA SER A 57 -11.51 -13.41 -6.08
C SER A 57 -11.48 -13.94 -4.66
N THR A 58 -10.67 -13.32 -3.81
CA THR A 58 -10.75 -13.45 -2.35
C THR A 58 -11.39 -12.20 -1.75
N SER A 59 -12.16 -12.40 -0.67
CA SER A 59 -12.71 -11.34 0.17
C SER A 59 -11.77 -10.92 1.32
N ASP A 60 -10.58 -11.53 1.39
CA ASP A 60 -9.63 -11.29 2.47
C ASP A 60 -9.07 -9.87 2.43
N HIS A 61 -8.73 -9.38 3.62
CA HIS A 61 -7.99 -8.15 3.81
C HIS A 61 -6.62 -8.53 4.34
N VAL A 62 -5.60 -7.93 3.76
CA VAL A 62 -4.21 -8.17 4.15
C VAL A 62 -3.63 -6.84 4.59
N LEU A 63 -3.06 -6.82 5.79
CA LEU A 63 -2.26 -5.70 6.25
C LEU A 63 -0.83 -5.93 5.79
N VAL A 64 -0.36 -5.07 4.88
CA VAL A 64 1.01 -5.08 4.43
C VAL A 64 1.79 -4.07 5.26
N ASP A 65 2.77 -4.57 6.02
CA ASP A 65 3.81 -3.77 6.65
C ASP A 65 5.12 -4.03 5.91
N VAL A 66 5.60 -3.04 5.16
CA VAL A 66 6.81 -3.22 4.33
C VAL A 66 8.10 -2.80 5.03
N THR A 67 8.03 -2.45 6.32
CA THR A 67 9.25 -2.26 7.14
C THR A 67 9.99 -3.59 7.32
N GLU A 68 9.26 -4.70 7.19
CA GLU A 68 9.79 -6.07 7.10
C GLU A 68 9.38 -6.70 5.75
N PRO A 69 10.12 -7.68 5.22
CA PRO A 69 9.69 -8.41 4.03
C PRO A 69 8.35 -9.12 4.29
N HIS A 70 7.32 -8.75 3.54
CA HIS A 70 5.99 -9.35 3.63
C HIS A 70 5.58 -9.94 2.27
N GLU A 71 5.18 -11.22 2.28
CA GLU A 71 4.61 -11.91 1.13
C GLU A 71 3.12 -12.13 1.36
N VAL A 72 2.31 -11.81 0.35
CA VAL A 72 0.87 -12.04 0.37
C VAL A 72 0.55 -13.23 -0.51
N ASP A 73 0.07 -14.31 0.09
CA ASP A 73 -0.44 -15.46 -0.64
C ASP A 73 -1.75 -15.09 -1.33
N VAL A 74 -1.83 -15.40 -2.63
CA VAL A 74 -3.07 -15.24 -3.39
C VAL A 74 -3.71 -16.62 -3.58
N PRO A 75 -4.79 -16.93 -2.84
CA PRO A 75 -5.41 -18.24 -2.91
C PRO A 75 -6.13 -18.46 -4.24
N GLY A 76 -6.17 -19.72 -4.67
CA GLY A 76 -7.19 -20.19 -5.62
C GLY A 76 -6.84 -20.17 -7.11
N ALA A 77 -5.62 -19.81 -7.52
CA ALA A 77 -5.28 -19.86 -8.94
C ALA A 77 -4.84 -21.28 -9.39
N PRO A 78 -5.38 -21.85 -10.48
CA PRO A 78 -4.80 -23.04 -11.10
C PRO A 78 -3.47 -22.68 -11.77
N TRP A 79 -2.39 -23.31 -11.31
CA TRP A 79 -1.00 -23.03 -11.67
C TRP A 79 -0.73 -22.57 -13.08
N GLY A 80 0.07 -21.50 -13.19
CA GLY A 80 0.69 -21.08 -14.45
C GLY A 80 -0.31 -20.58 -15.50
N ARG A 81 -1.56 -20.31 -15.10
CA ARG A 81 -2.64 -19.85 -15.99
C ARG A 81 -3.35 -18.63 -15.43
N GLY A 82 -2.62 -17.54 -15.26
CA GLY A 82 -3.19 -16.22 -14.99
C GLY A 82 -2.83 -15.26 -16.11
N ARG A 83 -3.80 -14.49 -16.59
CA ARG A 83 -3.59 -13.35 -17.49
C ARG A 83 -3.12 -12.13 -16.69
N ALA A 84 -3.82 -11.84 -15.59
CA ALA A 84 -3.53 -10.72 -14.71
C ALA A 84 -3.93 -11.03 -13.26
N VAL A 85 -3.36 -10.28 -12.33
CA VAL A 85 -3.85 -10.17 -10.96
C VAL A 85 -4.28 -8.72 -10.71
N SER A 86 -5.42 -8.51 -10.08
CA SER A 86 -5.87 -7.20 -9.64
C SER A 86 -6.14 -7.20 -8.14
N PHE A 87 -6.03 -6.03 -7.52
CA PHE A 87 -6.30 -5.83 -6.10
C PHE A 87 -6.54 -4.34 -5.84
N THR A 88 -7.06 -4.04 -4.66
CA THR A 88 -7.29 -2.67 -4.18
C THR A 88 -6.37 -2.37 -3.02
N ILE A 89 -5.69 -1.21 -3.05
CA ILE A 89 -5.10 -0.60 -1.87
C ILE A 89 -6.20 0.15 -1.12
N GLY A 90 -6.42 -0.24 0.13
CA GLY A 90 -7.48 0.26 1.01
C GLY A 90 -8.46 -0.81 1.45
N VAL A 91 -9.46 -0.40 2.22
CA VAL A 91 -10.51 -1.27 2.78
C VAL A 91 -11.82 -1.04 2.03
N ASP A 92 -12.58 -2.11 1.81
CA ASP A 92 -13.91 -2.02 1.20
C ASP A 92 -14.85 -1.14 2.05
N SER A 93 -15.74 -0.39 1.38
CA SER A 93 -16.64 0.55 2.04
C SER A 93 -17.54 -0.11 3.07
N ILE A 94 -18.06 -1.30 2.77
CA ILE A 94 -18.97 -2.03 3.67
C ILE A 94 -18.19 -2.46 4.91
N VAL A 95 -16.97 -2.94 4.74
CA VAL A 95 -16.10 -3.34 5.85
C VAL A 95 -15.73 -2.13 6.70
N ASN A 96 -15.41 -1.00 6.07
CA ASN A 96 -15.08 0.23 6.79
C ASN A 96 -16.26 0.77 7.62
N GLU A 97 -17.50 0.67 7.11
CA GLU A 97 -18.72 1.10 7.83
C GLU A 97 -19.09 0.19 9.00
N GLN A 98 -18.76 -1.10 8.93
CA GLN A 98 -19.09 -2.07 9.97
C GLN A 98 -18.18 -1.98 11.20
N GLY A 99 -17.08 -1.23 11.11
CA GLY A 99 -16.18 -0.99 12.23
C GLY A 99 -15.10 -2.06 12.39
N PRO A 100 -14.43 -2.11 13.56
CA PRO A 100 -13.24 -2.91 13.80
C PRO A 100 -13.53 -4.41 13.77
N ARG A 101 -12.59 -5.18 13.22
CA ARG A 101 -12.63 -6.65 13.16
C ARG A 101 -11.35 -7.23 13.73
N GLU A 102 -11.27 -8.55 13.89
CA GLU A 102 -10.02 -9.22 14.27
C GLU A 102 -9.09 -9.43 13.05
N GLY A 103 -7.91 -10.02 13.30
CA GLY A 103 -6.95 -10.38 12.26
C GLY A 103 -6.24 -9.17 11.66
N ALA A 104 -6.14 -9.10 10.33
CA ALA A 104 -5.48 -7.99 9.64
C ALA A 104 -6.10 -6.63 9.99
N LEU A 105 -7.40 -6.59 10.23
CA LEU A 105 -8.18 -5.40 10.55
C LEU A 105 -8.26 -5.09 12.06
N ASP A 106 -7.50 -5.78 12.90
CA ASP A 106 -7.48 -5.51 14.34
C ASP A 106 -6.95 -4.08 14.62
N PRO A 107 -7.70 -3.23 15.36
CA PRO A 107 -7.22 -1.90 15.76
C PRO A 107 -5.87 -1.89 16.48
N ARG A 108 -5.47 -3.01 17.10
CA ARG A 108 -4.14 -3.20 17.71
C ARG A 108 -3.00 -3.04 16.71
N ASN A 109 -3.26 -3.21 15.41
CA ASN A 109 -2.30 -2.98 14.34
C ASN A 109 -2.03 -1.47 14.11
N GLY A 110 -2.74 -0.58 14.82
CA GLY A 110 -2.56 0.87 14.73
C GLY A 110 -3.10 1.48 13.43
N MET A 111 -3.97 0.76 12.73
CA MET A 111 -4.51 1.11 11.40
C MET A 111 -6.01 1.41 11.46
N TYR A 112 -6.49 1.94 12.59
CA TYR A 112 -7.90 2.31 12.81
C TYR A 112 -7.99 3.57 13.67
N TRP A 113 -8.77 4.57 13.24
CA TRP A 113 -9.06 5.76 14.03
C TRP A 113 -10.30 5.56 14.89
N THR A 114 -10.14 5.74 16.19
CA THR A 114 -11.25 5.68 17.16
C THR A 114 -12.12 6.95 17.16
N TRP A 115 -11.58 8.10 16.75
CA TRP A 115 -12.27 9.39 16.80
C TRP A 115 -13.10 9.72 15.54
N ALA A 116 -12.73 9.18 14.37
CA ALA A 116 -13.50 9.29 13.12
C ALA A 116 -14.23 7.98 12.75
N THR A 117 -13.95 6.89 13.46
CA THR A 117 -14.49 5.54 13.19
C THR A 117 -14.20 5.13 11.74
N GLY A 118 -12.97 4.70 11.48
CA GLY A 118 -12.58 4.25 10.16
C GLY A 118 -11.17 3.69 10.12
N TYR A 119 -10.91 2.85 9.13
CA TYR A 119 -9.58 2.30 8.90
C TYR A 119 -8.65 3.33 8.26
N ILE A 120 -7.39 3.28 8.65
CA ILE A 120 -6.30 3.96 7.96
C ILE A 120 -5.91 3.06 6.79
N PHE A 121 -6.25 3.44 5.56
CA PHE A 121 -5.99 2.64 4.36
C PHE A 121 -4.50 2.59 4.05
N LEU A 122 -3.80 3.72 4.25
CA LEU A 122 -2.36 3.88 4.08
C LEU A 122 -1.80 4.74 5.21
N LYS A 123 -0.69 4.28 5.80
CA LYS A 123 0.11 4.97 6.80
C LYS A 123 1.54 5.07 6.31
N LEU A 124 2.04 6.29 6.15
CA LEU A 124 3.41 6.61 5.77
C LEU A 124 3.97 7.63 6.74
N GLU A 125 5.13 7.35 7.34
CA GLU A 125 5.76 8.23 8.33
C GLU A 125 7.26 8.34 8.09
N GLY A 126 7.84 9.42 8.59
CA GLY A 126 9.28 9.65 8.52
C GLY A 126 9.68 11.03 9.01
N THR A 127 10.86 11.47 8.59
CA THR A 127 11.33 12.84 8.87
C THR A 127 11.63 13.59 7.58
N LEU A 128 11.37 14.89 7.61
CA LEU A 128 11.52 15.82 6.50
C LEU A 128 12.39 16.99 6.94
N GLU A 129 13.29 17.42 6.07
CA GLU A 129 14.03 18.68 6.15
C GLU A 129 14.08 19.32 4.76
N ALA A 130 13.90 20.63 4.66
CA ALA A 130 13.92 21.33 3.36
C ALA A 130 14.53 22.73 3.52
N PRO A 131 14.94 23.40 2.42
CA PRO A 131 15.44 24.77 2.51
C PRO A 131 14.44 25.71 3.22
N GLY A 132 14.90 26.37 4.30
CA GLY A 132 14.03 27.23 5.12
C GLY A 132 13.08 26.48 6.06
N VAL A 133 13.19 25.16 6.15
CA VAL A 133 12.33 24.29 6.97
C VAL A 133 13.20 23.38 7.83
N ALA A 134 13.16 23.60 9.15
CA ALA A 134 13.85 22.74 10.11
C ALA A 134 13.34 21.29 10.04
N ARG A 135 14.22 20.35 10.40
CA ARG A 135 13.90 18.93 10.48
C ARG A 135 12.70 18.69 11.38
N ARG A 136 11.72 17.93 10.89
CA ARG A 136 10.50 17.56 11.62
C ARG A 136 9.97 16.21 11.17
N VAL A 137 9.15 15.60 12.02
CA VAL A 137 8.39 14.40 11.68
C VAL A 137 7.28 14.75 10.69
N TYR A 138 7.01 13.84 9.77
CA TYR A 138 5.79 13.86 8.96
C TYR A 138 5.02 12.55 9.13
N GLU A 139 3.69 12.66 9.04
CA GLU A 139 2.74 11.56 9.20
C GLU A 139 1.65 11.69 8.13
N ILE A 140 1.50 10.68 7.30
CA ILE A 140 0.47 10.63 6.26
C ILE A 140 -0.39 9.42 6.54
N HIS A 141 -1.54 9.65 7.14
CA HIS A 141 -2.55 8.65 7.47
C HIS A 141 -3.79 8.94 6.63
N VAL A 142 -4.04 8.11 5.64
CA VAL A 142 -5.12 8.31 4.68
C VAL A 142 -6.06 7.12 4.74
N GLY A 143 -7.36 7.40 4.83
CA GLY A 143 -8.44 6.44 4.78
C GLY A 143 -9.66 7.09 4.17
N GLY A 144 -10.81 6.43 4.24
CA GLY A 144 -12.04 6.94 3.66
C GLY A 144 -12.25 6.53 2.20
N TYR A 145 -13.50 6.29 1.87
CA TYR A 145 -13.96 5.69 0.61
C TYR A 145 -15.04 6.54 -0.07
N LYS A 146 -15.51 7.62 0.59
CA LYS A 146 -16.67 8.38 0.14
C LYS A 146 -16.28 9.34 -0.96
N ALA A 147 -17.17 9.50 -1.93
CA ALA A 147 -17.03 10.58 -2.91
C ALA A 147 -17.15 11.95 -2.21
N PRO A 148 -16.41 12.98 -2.63
CA PRO A 148 -15.50 13.00 -3.79
C PRO A 148 -14.05 12.57 -3.48
N TYR A 149 -13.72 12.20 -2.23
CA TYR A 149 -12.34 11.98 -1.75
C TYR A 149 -12.01 10.50 -1.54
N ARG A 150 -12.33 9.65 -2.53
CA ARG A 150 -12.08 8.21 -2.42
C ARG A 150 -10.58 7.91 -2.39
N ASN A 151 -10.10 7.35 -1.28
CA ASN A 151 -8.69 7.01 -1.08
C ASN A 151 -8.38 5.52 -1.29
N THR A 152 -9.09 4.87 -2.21
CA THR A 152 -8.83 3.49 -2.63
C THR A 152 -8.23 3.45 -4.03
N PHE A 153 -7.23 2.59 -4.26
CA PHE A 153 -6.54 2.50 -5.55
C PHE A 153 -6.59 1.09 -6.10
N SER A 154 -7.15 0.90 -7.29
CA SER A 154 -7.13 -0.40 -7.96
C SER A 154 -5.85 -0.56 -8.78
N VAL A 155 -5.17 -1.68 -8.58
CA VAL A 155 -3.95 -2.08 -9.28
C VAL A 155 -4.26 -3.32 -10.12
N THR A 156 -3.73 -3.39 -11.33
CA THR A 156 -3.80 -4.59 -12.18
C THR A 156 -2.44 -4.86 -12.78
N LEU A 157 -1.90 -6.06 -12.56
CA LEU A 157 -0.57 -6.46 -13.00
C LEU A 157 -0.69 -7.66 -13.96
N PRO A 158 -0.04 -7.62 -15.14
CA PRO A 158 0.02 -8.77 -16.02
C PRO A 158 0.92 -9.87 -15.43
N VAL A 159 0.42 -11.12 -15.47
CA VAL A 159 1.13 -12.31 -14.97
C VAL A 159 1.19 -13.44 -16.00
N GLU A 160 0.75 -13.18 -17.23
CA GLU A 160 0.81 -14.14 -18.33
C GLU A 160 2.25 -14.65 -18.55
N GLY A 161 2.39 -15.96 -18.68
CA GLY A 161 3.69 -16.61 -18.89
C GLY A 161 4.60 -16.66 -17.66
N ARG A 162 4.21 -16.10 -16.50
CA ARG A 162 5.05 -16.17 -15.29
C ARG A 162 4.93 -17.51 -14.57
N SER A 163 6.08 -18.00 -14.09
CA SER A 163 6.14 -19.06 -13.08
C SER A 163 5.76 -18.49 -11.72
N TRP A 164 5.07 -19.27 -10.89
CA TRP A 164 4.72 -18.88 -9.51
C TRP A 164 5.72 -19.41 -8.47
N ARG A 165 6.90 -19.83 -8.92
CA ARG A 165 7.99 -20.25 -8.03
C ARG A 165 8.55 -19.07 -7.22
N GLU A 166 8.54 -17.89 -7.82
CA GLU A 166 9.02 -16.65 -7.23
C GLU A 166 7.84 -15.69 -6.98
N PRO A 167 7.91 -14.85 -5.94
CA PRO A 167 6.91 -13.83 -5.72
C PRO A 167 6.93 -12.80 -6.86
N LEU A 168 5.75 -12.29 -7.21
CA LEU A 168 5.60 -11.12 -8.04
C LEU A 168 5.98 -9.88 -7.22
N ILE A 169 7.08 -9.24 -7.58
CA ILE A 169 7.50 -7.99 -6.96
C ILE A 169 6.59 -6.86 -7.43
N VAL A 170 6.01 -6.14 -6.48
CA VAL A 170 5.19 -4.95 -6.68
C VAL A 170 5.95 -3.76 -6.13
N ASP A 171 6.56 -2.96 -7.01
CA ASP A 171 7.24 -1.75 -6.58
C ASP A 171 6.23 -0.69 -6.12
N VAL A 172 6.44 -0.19 -4.90
CA VAL A 172 5.69 0.92 -4.30
C VAL A 172 6.57 2.16 -4.42
N ALA A 173 6.43 2.87 -5.55
CA ALA A 173 7.23 4.05 -5.89
C ALA A 173 6.85 5.26 -5.04
N LEU A 174 7.53 5.46 -3.91
CA LEU A 174 7.26 6.53 -2.96
C LEU A 174 7.62 7.92 -3.49
N ASP A 175 8.56 8.02 -4.44
CA ASP A 175 8.87 9.29 -5.13
C ASP A 175 7.63 9.91 -5.77
N ARG A 176 6.71 9.08 -6.29
CA ARG A 176 5.43 9.56 -6.84
C ARG A 176 4.56 10.27 -5.81
N PHE A 177 4.72 10.02 -4.52
CA PHE A 177 3.98 10.74 -3.49
C PHE A 177 4.48 12.18 -3.33
N PHE A 178 5.79 12.40 -3.49
CA PHE A 178 6.43 13.69 -3.24
C PHE A 178 6.68 14.52 -4.50
N ASP A 179 6.83 13.85 -5.64
CA ASP A 179 7.29 14.45 -6.90
C ASP A 179 6.23 14.39 -8.04
N ALA A 180 5.04 13.79 -7.82
CA ALA A 180 3.96 13.82 -8.82
C ALA A 180 3.24 15.17 -8.86
N GLU A 181 2.73 15.60 -10.02
CA GLU A 181 2.01 16.87 -10.17
C GLU A 181 0.48 16.70 -10.07
N PRO A 182 -0.24 17.55 -9.30
CA PRO A 182 0.29 18.61 -8.44
C PRO A 182 0.99 18.04 -7.21
N ALA A 183 2.20 18.51 -6.92
CA ALA A 183 3.00 18.01 -5.81
C ALA A 183 2.32 18.25 -4.46
N PHE A 184 2.19 17.18 -3.67
CA PHE A 184 1.81 17.30 -2.27
C PHE A 184 2.96 17.96 -1.50
N ASP A 185 2.81 19.24 -1.18
CA ASP A 185 3.80 20.00 -0.42
C ASP A 185 3.78 19.62 1.07
N ILE A 186 4.48 18.54 1.39
CA ILE A 186 4.63 18.03 2.74
C ILE A 186 5.33 19.03 3.68
N THR A 187 6.05 20.02 3.15
CA THR A 187 6.66 21.08 3.97
C THR A 187 5.61 22.02 4.56
N LYS A 188 4.46 22.17 3.90
CA LYS A 188 3.31 22.95 4.39
C LYS A 188 2.32 22.09 5.15
N ARG A 189 2.25 20.78 4.84
CA ARG A 189 1.32 19.82 5.46
C ARG A 189 2.08 18.57 5.92
N PRO A 190 2.84 18.66 7.03
CA PRO A 190 3.63 17.52 7.51
C PRO A 190 2.75 16.45 8.16
N SER A 191 1.52 16.76 8.54
CA SER A 191 0.55 15.77 9.02
C SER A 191 -0.68 15.79 8.13
N VAL A 192 -1.04 14.64 7.57
CA VAL A 192 -2.29 14.41 6.85
C VAL A 192 -3.03 13.32 7.58
N THR A 193 -4.22 13.67 8.02
CA THR A 193 -5.18 12.73 8.58
C THR A 193 -6.49 12.97 7.84
N ASP A 194 -6.80 12.08 6.89
CA ASP A 194 -8.06 12.17 6.14
C ASP A 194 -8.85 10.88 6.27
N ALA A 195 -10.02 10.98 6.89
CA ALA A 195 -10.96 9.87 7.10
C ALA A 195 -12.21 9.98 6.23
N ARG A 196 -12.29 11.00 5.37
CA ARG A 196 -13.47 11.31 4.55
C ARG A 196 -13.54 10.42 3.32
#